data_AF-A0A520HZD1-F1
#
_entry.id   AF-A0A520HZD1-F1
#
_cell.length_a   1.000
_cell.length_b   1.000
_cell.length_c   1.000
_cell.angle_alpha   90.00
_cell.angle_beta   90.00
_cell.angle_gamma   90.00
#
_symmetry.space_group_name_H-M   'P 1'
#
loop_
_entity.id
_entity.type
_entity.pdbx_description
1 polymer ?
#
loop_
_entity_poly.entity_id
_entity_poly.type
_entity_poly.pdbx_seq_one_letter_code
_entity_poly.pdbx_strand_id
1 'polypeptide(L)'
;ERLVAFAAVEGIFFSGSFCSIFWLKKRGLMPGLTFSNELISRDEGSHCEFACLLYKMLKNRLSEAHVHGIIRDAVEIEKEFVTDALPVALIGMNAKLMSQYIEFVADRWLDELGYSKIYHATNPFDFMEMISLQGKTNFFEKRVGDYQKSGVLTSAEDKASAFSLDDDF
;
A
#
# COMPACT_ATOMS: atom_id res chain seq x y z
N GLU A 1 -5.52 6.44 23.60
CA GLU A 1 -6.48 6.76 22.51
C GLU A 1 -5.76 7.27 21.27
N ARG A 2 -5.11 8.44 21.32
CA ARG A 2 -4.42 9.04 20.16
C ARG A 2 -3.45 8.12 19.42
N LEU A 3 -2.70 7.28 20.13
CA LEU A 3 -1.76 6.36 19.50
C LEU A 3 -2.45 5.21 18.73
N VAL A 4 -3.61 4.77 19.21
CA VAL A 4 -4.46 3.78 18.51
C VAL A 4 -5.09 4.43 17.28
N ALA A 5 -5.59 5.66 17.42
CA ALA A 5 -6.11 6.43 16.28
C ALA A 5 -5.02 6.68 15.23
N PHE A 6 -3.80 7.00 15.66
CA PHE A 6 -2.64 7.16 14.77
C PHE A 6 -2.31 5.85 14.04
N ALA A 7 -2.26 4.72 14.75
CA ALA A 7 -2.09 3.41 14.10
C ALA A 7 -3.22 3.11 13.08
N ALA A 8 -4.46 3.51 13.36
CA ALA A 8 -5.55 3.37 12.40
C ALA A 8 -5.36 4.27 11.16
N VAL A 9 -4.84 5.49 11.32
CA VAL A 9 -4.52 6.39 10.20
C VAL A 9 -3.41 5.83 9.32
N GLU A 10 -2.33 5.34 9.93
CA GLU A 10 -1.18 4.82 9.18
C GLU A 10 -1.46 3.44 8.57
N GLY A 11 -2.26 2.61 9.25
CA GLY A 11 -2.43 1.19 8.92
C GLY A 11 -3.75 0.81 8.26
N ILE A 12 -4.85 1.51 8.53
CA ILE A 12 -6.19 1.21 8.00
C ILE A 12 -6.56 2.21 6.91
N PHE A 13 -6.43 3.51 7.20
CA PHE A 13 -6.58 4.50 6.13
C PHE A 13 -5.49 4.28 5.08
N PHE A 14 -5.80 4.62 3.82
CA PHE A 14 -4.96 4.34 2.65
C PHE A 14 -4.85 2.88 2.23
N SER A 15 -5.21 1.90 3.07
CA SER A 15 -5.13 0.48 2.71
C SER A 15 -5.96 0.15 1.45
N GLY A 16 -7.13 0.77 1.29
CA GLY A 16 -7.95 0.63 0.09
C GLY A 16 -7.28 1.22 -1.16
N SER A 17 -6.71 2.41 -1.01
CA SER A 17 -5.99 3.11 -2.09
C SER A 17 -4.76 2.32 -2.55
N PHE A 18 -3.94 1.83 -1.62
CA PHE A 18 -2.76 1.01 -1.93
C PHE A 18 -3.15 -0.26 -2.69
N CYS A 19 -4.19 -0.96 -2.22
CA CYS A 19 -4.69 -2.15 -2.90
C CYS A 19 -5.15 -1.84 -4.33
N SER A 20 -5.83 -0.72 -4.55
CA SER A 20 -6.29 -0.31 -5.87
C SER A 20 -5.15 -0.01 -6.85
N ILE A 21 -4.05 0.57 -6.38
CA ILE A 21 -2.87 0.84 -7.22
C ILE A 21 -2.09 -0.47 -7.46
N PHE A 22 -2.02 -1.36 -6.49
CA PHE A 22 -1.42 -2.68 -6.68
C PHE A 22 -2.21 -3.58 -7.65
N TRP A 23 -3.51 -3.36 -7.78
CA TRP A 23 -4.30 -3.99 -8.82
C TRP A 23 -3.84 -3.57 -10.24
N LEU A 24 -3.34 -2.33 -10.43
CA LEU A 24 -2.68 -1.91 -11.67
C LEU A 24 -1.32 -2.58 -11.84
N LYS A 25 -0.54 -2.70 -10.76
CA LYS A 25 0.77 -3.39 -10.77
C LYS A 25 0.64 -4.84 -11.25
N LYS A 26 -0.37 -5.58 -10.80
CA LYS A 26 -0.65 -6.96 -11.24
C LYS A 26 -0.80 -7.08 -12.76
N ARG A 27 -1.23 -6.00 -13.43
CA ARG A 27 -1.44 -5.93 -14.88
C ARG A 27 -0.25 -5.35 -15.65
N GLY A 28 0.85 -5.01 -14.97
CA GLY A 28 2.01 -4.38 -15.57
C GLY A 28 1.76 -2.94 -16.01
N LEU A 29 0.78 -2.25 -15.41
CA LEU A 29 0.41 -0.88 -15.77
C LEU A 29 1.05 0.14 -14.83
N MET A 30 1.34 1.33 -15.36
CA MET A 30 1.83 2.51 -14.62
C MET A 30 3.04 2.20 -13.69
N PRO A 31 4.17 1.72 -14.23
CA PRO A 31 5.30 1.25 -13.42
C PRO A 31 5.83 2.30 -12.43
N GLY A 32 5.94 3.57 -12.84
CA GLY A 32 6.36 4.66 -11.95
C GLY A 32 5.42 4.85 -10.75
N LEU A 33 4.10 4.91 -11.00
CA LEU A 33 3.10 5.05 -9.94
C LEU A 33 3.13 3.86 -8.99
N THR A 34 3.16 2.64 -9.53
CA THR A 34 3.14 1.42 -8.70
C THR A 34 4.42 1.24 -7.88
N PHE A 35 5.56 1.71 -8.38
CA PHE A 35 6.81 1.74 -7.63
C PHE A 35 6.75 2.77 -6.49
N SER A 36 6.24 3.98 -6.75
CA SER A 36 6.02 4.97 -5.68
C SER A 36 5.07 4.43 -4.61
N ASN A 37 3.98 3.76 -5.01
CA ASN A 37 3.03 3.14 -4.08
C ASN A 37 3.68 2.05 -3.21
N GLU A 38 4.60 1.27 -3.76
CA GLU A 38 5.37 0.27 -3.01
C GLU A 38 6.25 0.90 -1.93
N LEU A 39 6.94 2.00 -2.27
CA LEU A 39 7.78 2.71 -1.30
C LEU A 39 6.93 3.33 -0.19
N ILE A 40 5.86 4.03 -0.55
CA ILE A 40 4.97 4.68 0.43
C ILE A 40 4.32 3.64 1.33
N SER A 41 3.68 2.60 0.78
CA SER A 41 3.01 1.57 1.59
C SER A 41 3.96 0.82 2.54
N ARG A 42 5.23 0.65 2.17
CA ARG A 42 6.26 0.09 3.06
C ARG A 42 6.55 1.02 4.24
N ASP A 43 6.68 2.31 3.96
CA ASP A 43 7.00 3.31 4.97
C ASP A 43 5.80 3.47 5.94
N GLU A 44 4.56 3.53 5.45
CA GLU A 44 3.36 3.57 6.31
C GLU A 44 3.19 2.29 7.14
N GLY A 45 3.52 1.12 6.58
CA GLY A 45 3.59 -0.13 7.35
C GLY A 45 4.55 -0.03 8.53
N SER A 46 5.72 0.61 8.33
CA SER A 46 6.72 0.83 9.38
C SER A 46 6.25 1.85 10.43
N HIS A 47 5.55 2.92 10.01
CA HIS A 47 4.94 3.90 10.91
C HIS A 47 3.89 3.26 11.82
N CYS A 48 3.01 2.43 11.24
CA CYS A 48 1.98 1.74 12.00
C CYS A 48 2.58 0.71 12.97
N GLU A 49 3.58 -0.07 12.54
CA GLU A 49 4.31 -0.99 13.44
C GLU A 49 4.97 -0.24 14.61
N PHE A 50 5.56 0.92 14.35
CA PHE A 50 6.14 1.77 15.39
C PHE A 50 5.07 2.30 16.36
N ALA A 51 3.92 2.72 15.86
CA ALA A 51 2.79 3.14 16.69
C ALA A 51 2.30 2.00 17.62
N CYS A 52 2.17 0.78 17.08
CA CYS A 52 1.83 -0.41 17.85
C CYS A 52 2.88 -0.74 18.91
N LEU A 53 4.17 -0.64 18.57
CA LEU A 53 5.28 -0.85 19.51
C LEU A 53 5.22 0.15 20.67
N LEU A 54 5.07 1.44 20.38
CA LEU A 54 4.90 2.48 21.40
C LEU A 54 3.68 2.19 22.28
N TYR A 55 2.58 1.71 21.69
CA TYR A 55 1.36 1.37 22.42
C TYR A 55 1.59 0.19 23.38
N LYS A 56 2.34 -0.83 22.94
CA LYS A 56 2.71 -1.96 23.80
C LYS A 56 3.52 -1.54 25.03
N MET A 57 4.31 -0.47 24.93
CA MET A 57 5.13 0.06 26.03
C MET A 57 4.32 0.86 27.07
N LEU A 58 3.05 1.20 26.79
CA LEU A 58 2.20 1.92 27.73
C LEU A 58 1.82 1.03 28.93
N LYS A 59 1.93 1.60 30.14
CA LYS A 59 1.48 0.95 31.39
C LYS A 59 -0.04 0.86 31.46
N ASN A 60 -0.72 1.96 31.13
CA ASN A 60 -2.18 2.06 31.16
C ASN A 60 -2.72 1.91 29.74
N ARG A 61 -3.12 0.69 29.38
CA ARG A 61 -3.74 0.40 28.08
C ARG A 61 -5.24 0.68 28.12
N LEU A 62 -5.80 0.98 26.95
CA LEU A 62 -7.24 1.16 26.79
C LEU A 62 -7.97 -0.16 26.95
N SER A 63 -9.24 -0.09 27.34
CA SER A 63 -10.12 -1.25 27.31
C SER A 63 -10.32 -1.71 25.87
N GLU A 64 -10.52 -3.01 25.70
CA GLU A 64 -10.77 -3.62 24.41
C GLU A 64 -11.96 -2.97 23.68
N ALA A 65 -13.06 -2.73 24.40
CA ALA A 65 -14.24 -2.05 23.86
C ALA A 65 -13.92 -0.67 23.28
N HIS A 66 -13.00 0.08 23.91
CA HIS A 66 -12.63 1.41 23.43
C HIS A 66 -11.71 1.34 22.20
N VAL A 67 -10.77 0.39 22.15
CA VAL A 67 -9.94 0.15 20.95
C VAL A 67 -10.80 -0.32 19.80
N HIS A 68 -11.71 -1.28 20.04
CA HIS A 68 -12.64 -1.76 19.03
C HIS A 68 -13.52 -0.64 18.48
N GLY A 69 -13.95 0.31 19.32
CA GLY A 69 -14.68 1.50 18.87
C GLY A 69 -13.89 2.30 17.84
N ILE A 70 -12.66 2.70 18.19
CA ILE A 70 -11.78 3.48 17.29
C ILE A 70 -11.54 2.75 15.97
N ILE A 71 -11.27 1.44 16.02
CA ILE A 71 -10.97 0.64 14.83
C ILE A 71 -12.22 0.44 13.95
N ARG A 72 -13.40 0.25 14.55
CA ARG A 72 -14.66 0.18 13.78
C ARG A 72 -14.95 1.48 13.05
N ASP A 73 -14.81 2.61 13.74
CA ASP A 73 -15.02 3.92 13.13
C ASP A 73 -14.08 4.14 11.95
N ALA A 74 -12.79 3.80 12.10
CA ALA A 74 -11.82 3.88 11.00
C ALA A 74 -12.17 2.96 9.82
N VAL A 75 -12.59 1.73 10.09
CA VAL A 75 -12.99 0.78 9.03
C VAL A 75 -14.21 1.28 8.26
N GLU A 76 -15.23 1.79 8.95
CA GLU A 76 -16.44 2.30 8.27
C GLU A 76 -16.14 3.53 7.42
N ILE A 77 -15.30 4.45 7.91
CA ILE A 77 -14.84 5.61 7.12
C ILE A 77 -14.10 5.17 5.85
N GLU A 78 -13.16 4.23 5.95
CA GLU A 78 -12.40 3.75 4.79
C GLU A 78 -13.29 2.97 3.81
N LYS A 79 -14.27 2.20 4.31
CA LYS A 79 -15.26 1.51 3.46
C LYS A 79 -16.11 2.49 2.68
N GLU A 80 -16.57 3.57 3.31
CA GLU A 80 -17.31 4.64 2.65
C GLU A 80 -16.46 5.26 1.54
N PHE A 81 -15.23 5.66 1.88
CA PHE A 81 -14.29 6.24 0.93
C PHE A 81 -14.03 5.34 -0.28
N VAL A 82 -13.68 4.06 -0.06
CA VAL A 82 -13.34 3.15 -1.17
C VAL A 82 -14.54 2.82 -2.03
N THR A 83 -15.74 2.79 -1.44
CA THR A 83 -16.98 2.52 -2.18
C THR A 83 -17.33 3.68 -3.10
N ASP A 84 -17.17 4.92 -2.63
CA ASP A 84 -17.38 6.12 -3.45
C ASP A 84 -16.29 6.28 -4.52
N ALA A 85 -15.03 6.05 -4.16
CA ALA A 85 -13.89 6.13 -5.07
C ALA A 85 -13.88 5.04 -6.17
N LEU A 86 -14.56 3.91 -5.95
CA LEU A 86 -14.76 2.84 -6.93
C LEU A 86 -16.22 2.76 -7.39
N PRO A 87 -16.71 3.72 -8.20
CA PRO A 87 -18.11 3.78 -8.60
C PRO A 87 -18.53 2.62 -9.51
N VAL A 88 -17.57 1.85 -10.03
CA VAL A 88 -17.80 0.70 -10.89
C VAL A 88 -17.04 -0.53 -10.39
N ALA A 89 -17.63 -1.71 -10.59
CA ALA A 89 -16.96 -2.97 -10.32
C ALA A 89 -15.89 -3.23 -11.38
N LEU A 90 -14.63 -3.32 -10.96
CA LEU A 90 -13.51 -3.67 -11.82
C LEU A 90 -13.31 -5.19 -11.83
N ILE A 91 -12.70 -5.72 -12.89
CA ILE A 91 -12.41 -7.15 -12.99
C ILE A 91 -11.44 -7.55 -11.87
N GLY A 92 -11.90 -8.40 -10.95
CA GLY A 92 -11.12 -8.86 -9.81
C GLY A 92 -10.88 -7.82 -8.71
N MET A 93 -11.63 -6.71 -8.68
CA MET A 93 -11.67 -5.75 -7.58
C MET A 93 -12.98 -4.96 -7.60
N ASN A 94 -13.73 -4.96 -6.50
CA ASN A 94 -14.97 -4.20 -6.36
C ASN A 94 -15.15 -3.76 -4.91
N ALA A 95 -16.14 -2.90 -4.65
CA ALA A 95 -16.41 -2.36 -3.31
C ALA A 95 -16.59 -3.45 -2.23
N LYS A 96 -17.24 -4.57 -2.56
CA LYS A 96 -17.44 -5.68 -1.62
C LYS A 96 -16.11 -6.36 -1.25
N LEU A 97 -15.29 -6.71 -2.24
CA LEU A 97 -13.98 -7.31 -2.02
C LEU A 97 -13.04 -6.31 -1.31
N MET A 98 -13.13 -5.03 -1.63
CA MET A 98 -12.35 -4.01 -0.96
C MET A 98 -12.75 -3.84 0.51
N SER A 99 -14.04 -3.86 0.81
CA SER A 99 -14.54 -3.81 2.19
C SER A 99 -14.02 -5.00 3.01
N GLN A 100 -14.07 -6.22 2.45
CA GLN A 100 -13.50 -7.41 3.08
C GLN A 100 -11.98 -7.27 3.31
N TYR A 101 -11.26 -6.68 2.36
CA TYR A 101 -9.83 -6.45 2.52
C TYR A 101 -9.51 -5.44 3.64
N ILE A 102 -10.27 -4.35 3.75
CA ILE A 102 -10.13 -3.37 4.84
C ILE A 102 -10.37 -4.04 6.20
N GLU A 103 -11.39 -4.90 6.29
CA GLU A 103 -11.66 -5.70 7.50
C GLU A 103 -10.49 -6.64 7.84
N PHE A 104 -9.91 -7.30 6.83
CA PHE A 104 -8.73 -8.16 7.01
C PHE A 104 -7.52 -7.37 7.54
N VAL A 105 -7.28 -6.17 7.01
CA VAL A 105 -6.20 -5.28 7.47
C VAL A 105 -6.46 -4.80 8.90
N ALA A 106 -7.69 -4.43 9.24
CA ALA A 106 -8.06 -4.02 10.59
C ALA A 106 -7.83 -5.14 11.62
N ASP A 107 -8.20 -6.37 11.29
CA ASP A 107 -7.95 -7.54 12.15
C ASP A 107 -6.46 -7.82 12.36
N ARG A 108 -5.63 -7.61 11.34
CA ARG A 108 -4.16 -7.71 11.49
C ARG A 108 -3.65 -6.67 12.49
N TRP A 109 -4.10 -5.42 12.40
CA TRP A 109 -3.61 -4.37 13.30
C TRP A 109 -4.16 -4.50 14.72
N LEU A 110 -5.38 -5.03 14.89
CA LEU A 110 -5.91 -5.40 16.21
C LEU A 110 -5.04 -6.45 16.90
N ASP A 111 -4.65 -7.49 16.16
CA ASP A 111 -3.73 -8.53 16.65
C ASP A 111 -2.38 -7.92 17.04
N GLU A 112 -1.84 -7.03 16.20
CA GLU A 112 -0.58 -6.34 16.48
C GLU A 112 -0.69 -5.41 17.70
N LEU A 113 -1.84 -4.78 17.95
CA LEU A 113 -2.11 -3.99 19.17
C LEU A 113 -2.34 -4.87 20.41
N GLY A 114 -2.52 -6.19 20.24
CA GLY A 114 -2.74 -7.17 21.29
C GLY A 114 -4.21 -7.29 21.74
N TYR A 115 -5.17 -7.07 20.84
CA TYR A 115 -6.61 -7.21 21.09
C TYR A 115 -7.23 -8.28 20.20
N SER A 116 -8.42 -8.76 20.56
CA SER A 116 -9.12 -9.73 19.72
C SER A 116 -9.61 -9.10 18.41
N LYS A 117 -9.69 -9.94 17.38
CA LYS A 117 -10.20 -9.59 16.05
C LYS A 117 -11.70 -9.26 16.12
N ILE A 118 -12.16 -8.41 15.21
CA ILE A 118 -13.57 -8.00 15.13
C ILE A 118 -14.26 -8.73 13.98
N TYR A 119 -13.62 -8.81 12.81
CA TYR A 119 -14.28 -9.21 11.57
C TYR A 119 -14.02 -10.68 11.20
N HIS A 120 -12.87 -11.21 11.62
CA HIS A 120 -12.34 -12.50 11.20
C HIS A 120 -12.28 -12.66 9.67
N ALA A 121 -11.99 -11.56 8.98
CA ALA A 121 -11.98 -11.53 7.53
C ALA A 121 -10.73 -12.20 6.96
N THR A 122 -10.86 -12.76 5.75
CA THR A 122 -9.74 -13.31 4.97
C THR A 122 -9.35 -12.35 3.86
N ASN A 123 -8.08 -12.36 3.46
CA ASN A 123 -7.61 -11.55 2.33
C ASN A 123 -8.26 -12.03 1.02
N PRO A 124 -9.04 -11.19 0.32
CA PRO A 124 -9.66 -11.55 -0.95
C PRO A 124 -8.73 -11.35 -2.17
N PHE A 125 -7.52 -10.82 -1.97
CA PHE A 125 -6.61 -10.41 -3.05
C PHE A 125 -5.25 -11.11 -2.96
N ASP A 126 -5.09 -12.20 -3.71
CA ASP A 126 -3.83 -12.97 -3.78
C ASP A 126 -2.61 -12.11 -4.18
N PHE A 127 -2.83 -11.06 -4.98
CA PHE A 127 -1.74 -10.18 -5.43
C PHE A 127 -1.14 -9.34 -4.30
N MET A 128 -1.90 -9.10 -3.22
CA MET A 128 -1.39 -8.41 -2.05
C MET A 128 -0.36 -9.26 -1.27
N GLU A 129 -0.46 -10.58 -1.35
CA GLU A 129 0.54 -11.49 -0.77
C GLU A 129 1.80 -11.55 -1.64
N MET A 130 1.64 -11.62 -2.96
CA MET A 130 2.76 -11.66 -3.91
C MET A 130 3.63 -10.41 -3.84
N ILE A 131 3.04 -9.24 -3.61
CA ILE A 131 3.77 -7.97 -3.55
C ILE A 131 4.59 -7.88 -2.26
N SER A 132 4.05 -8.40 -1.15
CA SER A 132 4.79 -8.53 0.11
C SER A 132 6.02 -9.46 -0.01
N LEU A 133 6.01 -10.39 -0.98
CA LEU A 133 7.14 -11.29 -1.28
C LEU A 133 8.19 -10.65 -2.20
N GLN A 134 7.78 -9.82 -3.17
CA GLN A 134 8.72 -9.14 -4.08
C GLN A 134 9.66 -8.16 -3.35
N GLY A 135 9.18 -7.47 -2.32
CA GLY A 135 10.00 -6.61 -1.46
C GLY A 135 11.05 -7.34 -0.61
N LYS A 136 11.00 -8.68 -0.54
CA LYS A 136 11.98 -9.53 0.15
C LYS A 136 13.05 -10.12 -0.78
N THR A 137 13.12 -9.69 -2.03
CA THR A 137 14.24 -10.08 -2.90
C THR A 137 15.53 -9.43 -2.39
N ASN A 138 16.56 -10.25 -2.16
CA ASN A 138 17.84 -9.80 -1.66
C ASN A 138 18.42 -8.74 -2.61
N PHE A 139 19.02 -7.69 -2.05
CA PHE A 139 19.63 -6.58 -2.78
C PHE A 139 20.61 -7.03 -3.89
N PHE A 140 21.18 -8.24 -3.78
CA PHE A 140 22.07 -8.86 -4.77
C PHE A 140 21.37 -9.56 -5.94
N GLU A 141 20.08 -9.88 -5.84
CA GLU A 141 19.31 -10.58 -6.88
C GLU A 141 18.50 -9.61 -7.75
N LYS A 142 18.34 -8.36 -7.31
CA LYS A 142 17.68 -7.31 -8.08
C LYS A 142 18.60 -6.94 -9.25
N ARG A 143 18.27 -7.38 -10.48
CA ARG A 143 18.92 -6.85 -11.69
C ARG A 143 18.78 -5.33 -11.68
N VAL A 144 19.91 -4.65 -11.75
CA VAL A 144 20.08 -3.20 -11.61
C VAL A 144 19.32 -2.45 -12.72
N GLY A 145 18.01 -2.28 -12.54
CA GLY A 145 17.18 -1.37 -13.34
C GLY A 145 17.26 0.07 -12.84
N ASP A 146 17.68 0.27 -11.59
CA ASP A 146 17.69 1.57 -10.91
C ASP A 146 18.85 2.50 -11.36
N TYR A 147 19.79 2.01 -12.18
CA TYR A 147 20.84 2.81 -12.83
C TYR A 147 20.68 2.90 -14.36
N GLN A 148 19.46 2.77 -14.89
CA GLN A 148 19.24 3.29 -16.24
C GLN A 148 19.21 4.82 -16.18
N LYS A 149 20.40 5.43 -16.34
CA LYS A 149 20.51 6.83 -16.75
C LYS A 149 19.53 7.06 -17.88
N SER A 150 18.62 8.01 -17.70
CA SER A 150 17.74 8.49 -18.76
C SER A 150 18.64 8.86 -19.96
N GLY A 151 18.57 8.07 -21.03
CA GLY A 151 19.39 8.26 -22.24
C GLY A 151 20.34 7.12 -22.66
N VAL A 152 20.47 6.01 -21.93
CA VAL A 152 21.46 4.94 -22.27
C VAL A 152 20.87 3.75 -23.06
N LEU A 153 19.65 3.87 -23.59
CA LEU A 153 19.12 2.96 -24.61
C LEU A 153 18.69 3.72 -25.86
N THR A 154 19.66 4.32 -26.55
CA THR A 154 19.58 4.40 -28.01
C THR A 154 20.36 3.22 -28.57
N SER A 155 19.65 2.12 -28.79
CA SER A 155 20.12 1.05 -29.67
C SER A 155 20.54 1.66 -31.01
N ALA A 156 21.56 1.07 -31.64
CA ALA A 156 22.30 1.60 -32.77
C ALA A 156 21.53 1.66 -34.12
N GLU A 157 20.24 2.07 -34.12
CA GLU A 157 19.42 2.18 -35.34
C GLU A 157 18.77 3.55 -35.58
N ASP A 158 18.76 4.48 -34.63
CA ASP A 158 18.15 5.83 -34.83
C ASP A 158 19.18 6.96 -35.04
N LYS A 159 20.12 6.78 -35.97
CA LYS A 159 20.94 7.88 -36.51
C LYS A 159 20.18 8.70 -37.57
N ALA A 160 18.97 9.16 -37.27
CA ALA A 160 18.19 10.01 -38.19
C ALA A 160 17.84 11.40 -37.63
N SER A 161 18.45 11.81 -36.52
CA SER A 161 18.30 13.17 -36.00
C SER A 161 19.60 13.61 -35.31
N ALA A 162 20.66 13.77 -36.09
CA ALA A 162 21.85 14.46 -35.63
C ALA A 162 21.51 15.96 -35.48
N PHE A 163 21.54 16.45 -34.24
CA PHE A 163 21.48 17.88 -33.95
C PHE A 163 22.74 18.53 -34.52
N SER A 164 22.59 19.37 -35.54
CA SER A 164 23.65 20.15 -36.19
C SER A 164 23.77 21.51 -35.50
N LEU A 165 25.00 21.97 -35.27
CA LEU A 165 25.32 23.30 -34.73
C LEU A 165 26.04 24.20 -35.75
N ASP A 166 26.10 23.81 -37.02
CA ASP A 166 26.58 24.68 -38.11
C ASP A 166 25.37 25.39 -38.73
N ASP A 167 25.01 26.54 -38.17
CA ASP A 167 24.30 27.61 -38.90
C ASP A 167 25.34 28.72 -39.16
N ASP A 168 25.76 28.85 -40.42
CA ASP A 168 26.54 29.99 -40.91
C ASP A 168 25.62 31.23 -40.99
N PHE A 169 26.11 32.37 -40.48
CA PHE A 169 25.46 33.70 -40.53
C PHE A 169 25.45 34.33 -41.92
#